data_AF-A0AAV8SSI5-F1
#
_entry.id   AF-A0AAV8SSI5-F1
#
_cell.length_a   1.000
_cell.length_b   1.000
_cell.length_c   1.000
_cell.angle_alpha   90.00
_cell.angle_beta   90.00
_cell.angle_gamma   90.00
#
_symmetry.space_group_name_H-M   'P 1'
#
loop_
_entity.id
_entity.type
_entity.pdbx_description
1 polymer ?
#
loop_
_entity_poly.entity_id
_entity_poly.type
_entity_poly.pdbx_seq_one_letter_code
_entity_poly.pdbx_strand_id
1 'polypeptide(L)' 'MKKLVGALFLLSILIFSHFDSAVADASDCYDGCTTACVQPNWRLQRRCEIKCGIRCGRAGFGIEDGIGT' A
#
# COMPACT_ATOMS: atom_id res chain seq x y z
N MET A 1 -30.22 18.89 -23.01
CA MET A 1 -30.08 17.66 -22.17
C MET A 1 -29.08 16.65 -22.73
N LYS A 2 -29.21 16.19 -24.00
CA LYS A 2 -28.33 15.14 -24.59
C LYS A 2 -26.82 15.46 -24.52
N LYS A 3 -26.44 16.72 -24.74
CA LYS A 3 -25.03 17.17 -24.67
C LYS A 3 -24.48 17.28 -23.24
N LEU A 4 -25.35 17.48 -22.25
CA LEU A 4 -24.97 17.50 -20.83
C LEU A 4 -24.68 16.09 -20.31
N VAL A 5 -25.43 15.09 -20.79
CA VAL A 5 -25.19 13.67 -20.44
C VAL A 5 -23.84 13.20 -20.97
N GLY A 6 -23.52 13.53 -22.23
CA GLY A 6 -22.20 13.18 -22.81
C GLY A 6 -21.05 13.86 -22.09
N ALA A 7 -21.20 15.14 -21.73
CA ALA A 7 -20.19 15.88 -20.96
C ALA A 7 -19.98 15.29 -19.56
N LEU A 8 -21.06 14.90 -18.87
CA LEU A 8 -20.98 14.30 -17.54
C LEU A 8 -20.32 12.92 -17.57
N PHE A 9 -20.59 12.13 -18.63
CA PHE A 9 -20.00 10.81 -18.82
C PHE A 9 -18.48 10.91 -19.08
N LEU A 10 -18.05 11.82 -19.95
CA LEU A 10 -16.63 12.08 -20.18
C LEU A 10 -15.93 12.58 -18.92
N LEU A 11 -16.58 13.45 -18.13
CA LEU A 11 -16.05 13.92 -16.85
C LEU A 11 -15.82 12.76 -15.87
N SER A 12 -16.77 11.82 -15.78
CA SER A 12 -16.63 10.67 -14.88
C SER A 12 -15.45 9.77 -15.26
N ILE A 13 -15.27 9.46 -16.55
CA ILE A 13 -14.17 8.61 -17.01
C ILE A 13 -12.81 9.22 -16.66
N LEU A 14 -12.65 10.54 -16.83
CA LEU A 14 -11.41 11.23 -16.48
C LEU A 14 -11.08 11.15 -14.99
N ILE A 15 -12.08 11.19 -14.11
CA ILE A 15 -11.90 11.07 -12.66
C ILE A 15 -11.50 9.64 -12.27
N PHE A 16 -12.11 8.63 -12.90
CA PHE A 16 -11.79 7.22 -12.61
C PHE A 16 -10.46 6.74 -13.23
N SER A 17 -9.92 7.44 -14.23
CA SER A 17 -8.65 7.10 -14.87
C SER A 17 -7.43 7.34 -13.99
N HIS A 18 -7.59 8.11 -12.90
CA HIS A 18 -6.52 8.43 -11.94
C HIS A 18 -6.51 7.49 -10.72
N PHE A 19 -7.27 6.39 -10.73
CA PHE A 19 -7.02 5.33 -9.76
C PHE A 19 -5.77 4.55 -10.17
N ASP A 20 -4.62 5.19 -9.96
CA ASP A 20 -3.37 4.46 -9.76
C ASP A 20 -3.64 3.55 -8.56
N SER A 21 -3.70 2.25 -8.83
CA SER A 21 -3.98 1.24 -7.81
C SER A 21 -2.83 1.34 -6.81
N ALA A 22 -3.04 2.05 -5.70
CA ALA A 22 -2.04 2.28 -4.68
C ALA A 22 -1.36 0.95 -4.34
N VAL A 23 -0.17 0.76 -4.91
CA VAL A 23 0.65 -0.40 -4.64
C VAL A 23 1.06 -0.21 -3.19
N ALA A 24 0.56 -1.08 -2.31
CA ALA A 24 0.88 -1.01 -0.90
C ALA A 24 2.40 -0.93 -0.76
N ASP A 25 2.90 0.22 -0.33
CA ASP A 25 4.33 0.44 -0.19
C ASP A 25 4.86 -0.51 0.89
N ALA A 26 6.16 -0.84 0.86
CA ALA A 26 6.74 -1.74 1.86
C ALA A 26 6.53 -1.20 3.29
N SER A 27 6.39 0.13 3.46
CA SER A 27 5.99 0.75 4.71
C SER A 27 4.54 0.43 5.10
N ASP A 28 3.58 0.52 4.17
CA ASP A 28 2.18 0.15 4.40
C ASP A 28 2.01 -1.36 4.68
N CYS A 29 2.78 -2.20 3.99
CA CYS A 29 2.80 -3.64 4.26
C CYS A 29 3.33 -3.94 5.66
N TYR A 30 4.49 -3.35 6.02
CA TYR A 30 5.12 -3.61 7.31
C TYR A 30 4.28 -3.06 8.45
N ASP A 31 3.81 -1.82 8.34
CA ASP A 31 2.94 -1.18 9.33
C ASP A 31 1.66 -2.01 9.52
N GLY A 32 0.95 -2.29 8.42
CA GLY A 32 -0.24 -3.15 8.39
C GLY A 32 0.00 -4.53 9.00
N CYS A 33 1.16 -5.14 8.75
CA CYS A 33 1.52 -6.42 9.34
C CYS A 33 1.79 -6.32 10.86
N THR A 34 2.49 -5.26 11.30
CA THR A 34 2.82 -5.07 12.71
C THR A 34 1.63 -4.64 13.57
N THR A 35 0.56 -4.09 12.98
CA THR A 35 -0.71 -3.87 13.71
C THR A 35 -1.27 -5.17 14.31
N ALA A 36 -0.99 -6.33 13.70
CA ALA A 36 -1.39 -7.64 14.20
C ALA A 36 -0.40 -8.25 15.23
N CYS A 37 0.70 -7.55 15.54
CA CYS A 37 1.74 -8.04 16.46
C CYS A 37 1.52 -7.66 17.93
N VAL A 38 0.31 -7.23 18.32
CA VAL A 38 -0.03 -6.86 19.70
C VAL A 38 -0.04 -8.09 20.61
N GLN A 39 1.04 -8.27 21.39
CA GLN A 39 1.24 -9.39 22.31
C GLN A 39 1.93 -8.93 23.60
N PRO A 40 1.44 -9.31 24.81
CA PRO A 40 2.11 -8.99 26.07
C PRO A 40 3.49 -9.63 26.23
N ASN A 41 3.77 -10.71 25.49
CA ASN A 41 5.05 -11.40 25.53
C ASN A 41 6.04 -10.79 24.52
N TRP A 42 7.05 -10.10 25.03
CA TRP A 42 8.09 -9.44 24.20
C TRP A 42 8.78 -10.38 23.20
N ARG A 43 8.94 -11.67 23.54
CA ARG A 43 9.54 -12.67 22.65
C ARG A 43 8.64 -13.00 21.45
N LEU A 44 7.33 -13.02 21.65
CA LEU A 44 6.36 -13.29 20.58
C LEU A 44 6.18 -12.06 19.69
N GLN A 45 6.17 -10.87 20.29
CA GLN A 45 6.15 -9.61 19.55
C GLN A 45 7.35 -9.51 18.58
N ARG A 46 8.58 -9.74 19.07
CA ARG A 46 9.79 -9.73 18.21
C ARG A 46 9.72 -10.77 17.09
N ARG A 47 9.17 -11.97 17.34
CA ARG A 47 8.98 -12.97 16.28
C ARG A 47 7.98 -12.52 15.22
N CYS A 48 6.93 -11.83 15.63
CA CYS A 48 5.94 -11.29 14.72
C CYS A 48 6.53 -10.19 13.82
N GLU A 49 7.31 -9.27 14.39
CA GLU A 49 8.05 -8.23 13.65
C GLU A 49 9.03 -8.82 12.62
N ILE A 50 9.78 -9.87 13.00
CA ILE A 50 10.67 -10.59 12.06
C ILE A 50 9.87 -11.22 10.91
N LYS A 51 8.70 -11.82 11.20
CA LYS A 51 7.82 -12.37 10.14
C LYS A 51 7.29 -11.27 9.23
N CYS A 52 6.96 -10.10 9.75
CA CYS A 52 6.55 -8.95 8.95
C CYS A 52 7.69 -8.45 8.06
N GLY A 53 8.93 -8.45 8.57
CA GLY A 53 10.12 -8.17 7.78
C GLY A 53 10.30 -9.14 6.60
N ILE A 54 10.10 -10.43 6.81
CA ILE A 54 10.17 -11.44 5.73
C ILE A 54 9.00 -11.28 4.75
N ARG A 55 7.78 -11.11 5.27
CA ARG A 55 6.54 -11.00 4.47
C ARG A 55 6.54 -9.79 3.55
N CYS A 56 7.07 -8.66 4.04
CA CYS A 56 7.10 -7.39 3.33
C CYS A 56 8.46 -7.09 2.68
N GLY A 57 9.32 -8.10 2.50
CA GLY A 57 10.57 -7.98 1.72
C GLY A 57 11.75 -7.28 2.43
N ARG A 58 11.61 -6.86 3.69
CA ARG A 58 12.69 -6.25 4.49
C ARG A 58 13.79 -7.22 4.91
N ALA A 59 13.70 -8.50 4.56
CA ALA A 59 14.73 -9.50 4.80
C ALA A 59 15.45 -9.88 3.50
N GLY A 60 16.13 -8.89 2.91
CA GLY A 60 17.07 -9.08 1.80
C GLY A 60 16.47 -8.82 0.42
N PHE A 61 17.02 -7.82 -0.26
CA PHE A 61 16.84 -7.46 -1.68
C PHE A 61 15.65 -6.53 -2.04
N GLY A 62 16.00 -5.35 -2.56
CA GLY A 62 15.10 -4.29 -3.03
C GLY A 62 15.41 -2.96 -2.33
N ILE A 63 16.57 -2.35 -2.56
CA ILE A 63 16.74 -1.31 -3.60
C ILE A 63 15.66 -0.23 -3.47
N GLU A 64 16.08 0.91 -2.87
CA GLU A 64 15.59 2.22 -3.27
C GLU A 64 15.55 2.30 -4.79
N ASP A 65 14.37 2.22 -5.41
CA ASP A 65 14.20 2.72 -6.77
C ASP A 65 12.88 3.49 -6.80
N GLY A 66 12.99 4.77 -6.47
CA GLY A 66 11.85 5.68 -6.45
C GLY A 66 12.24 7.10 -6.07
N ILE A 67 13.36 7.60 -6.60
CA ILE A 67 13.59 9.04 -6.73
C ILE A 67 12.37 9.61 -7.45
N GLY A 68 11.51 10.31 -6.69
CA GLY A 68 10.46 11.18 -7.19
C GLY A 68 10.93 12.63 -7.15
N THR A 69 11.92 12.95 -7.99
CA THR A 69 12.11 14.26 -8.65
C THR A 69 12.62 14.01 -10.05
#